data_AF-A0A1G2G444-F1
#
_entry.id   AF-A0A1G2G444-F1
#
_cell.length_a   1.000
_cell.length_b   1.000
_cell.length_c   1.000
_cell.angle_alpha   90.00
_cell.angle_beta   90.00
_cell.angle_gamma   90.00
#
_symmetry.space_group_name_H-M   'P 1'
#
loop_
_entity.id
_entity.type
_entity.pdbx_description
1 polymer ?
#
loop_
_entity_poly.entity_id
_entity_poly.type
_entity_poly.pdbx_seq_one_letter_code
_entity_poly.pdbx_strand_id
1 'polypeptide(L)'
;MGIASIFFEYMSWHYGPGVHEFLQAWKNISAFVYQFFSVDMLLKTFFQPFKRMQEDYTRGFDPSGYAETFIVNAMMRVVGMVIRAVFIAGAACMQIVIGMVGFVFFIAFVGLPFAVPFCVIGGLLLLLL
;
A
#
# COMPACT_ATOMS: atom_id res chain seq x y z
N MET A 1 -23.54 6.12 36.51
CA MET A 1 -23.11 4.90 35.81
C MET A 1 -22.05 4.22 36.66
N GLY A 2 -22.16 2.91 36.88
CA GLY A 2 -21.18 2.18 37.70
C GLY A 2 -19.91 1.87 36.91
N ILE A 3 -18.79 1.63 37.59
CA ILE A 3 -17.52 1.23 36.94
C ILE A 3 -17.72 -0.03 36.08
N ALA A 4 -18.54 -0.98 36.56
CA ALA A 4 -18.86 -2.20 35.82
C ALA A 4 -19.58 -1.92 34.49
N SER A 5 -20.52 -0.96 34.43
CA SER A 5 -21.24 -0.66 33.19
C SER A 5 -20.32 -0.04 32.14
N ILE A 6 -19.40 0.83 32.56
CA ILE A 6 -18.40 1.44 31.66
C ILE A 6 -17.47 0.36 31.08
N PHE A 7 -17.07 -0.62 31.89
CA PHE A 7 -16.24 -1.73 31.42
C PHE A 7 -16.92 -2.56 30.32
N PHE A 8 -18.17 -2.96 30.52
CA PHE A 8 -18.92 -3.73 29.51
C PHE A 8 -19.20 -2.92 28.25
N GLU A 9 -19.51 -1.62 28.39
CA GLU A 9 -19.70 -0.71 27.26
C GLU A 9 -18.40 -0.58 26.45
N TYR A 10 -17.26 -0.38 27.11
CA TYR A 10 -15.95 -0.36 26.47
C TYR A 10 -15.63 -1.68 25.75
N MET A 11 -15.89 -2.85 26.36
CA MET A 11 -15.68 -4.14 25.71
C MET A 11 -16.57 -4.33 24.48
N SER A 12 -17.84 -3.92 24.58
CA SER A 12 -18.77 -3.98 23.45
C SER A 12 -18.35 -3.07 22.30
N TRP A 13 -17.83 -1.87 22.62
CA TRP A 13 -17.28 -0.95 21.63
C TRP A 13 -16.01 -1.52 21.01
N HIS A 14 -15.07 -1.97 21.84
CA HIS A 14 -13.74 -2.39 21.42
C HIS A 14 -13.78 -3.56 20.44
N TYR A 15 -14.59 -4.59 20.73
CA TYR A 15 -14.72 -5.76 19.85
C TYR A 15 -15.80 -5.63 18.77
N GLY A 16 -16.53 -4.51 18.74
CA GLY A 16 -17.54 -4.23 17.72
C GLY A 16 -17.12 -3.01 16.87
N PRO A 17 -17.70 -1.82 17.12
CA PRO A 17 -17.39 -0.60 16.38
C PRO A 17 -15.89 -0.28 16.27
N GLY A 18 -15.12 -0.45 17.34
CA GLY A 18 -13.68 -0.14 17.36
C GLY A 18 -12.87 -0.99 16.38
N VAL A 19 -13.16 -2.29 16.27
CA VAL A 19 -12.57 -3.17 15.24
C VAL A 19 -12.95 -2.69 13.84
N HIS A 20 -14.21 -2.32 13.64
CA HIS A 20 -14.67 -1.82 12.34
C HIS A 20 -13.95 -0.53 11.93
N GLU A 21 -13.86 0.44 12.83
CA GLU A 21 -13.14 1.71 12.61
C GLU A 21 -11.66 1.48 12.33
N PHE A 22 -11.01 0.56 13.06
CA PHE A 22 -9.62 0.19 12.80
C PHE A 22 -9.43 -0.36 11.38
N LEU A 23 -10.27 -1.33 10.98
CA LEU A 23 -10.20 -1.93 9.64
C LEU A 23 -10.50 -0.91 8.55
N GLN A 24 -11.41 0.03 8.80
CA GLN A 24 -11.72 1.11 7.88
C GLN A 24 -10.53 2.07 7.72
N ALA A 25 -9.87 2.46 8.82
CA ALA A 25 -8.66 3.28 8.78
C ALA A 25 -7.53 2.56 8.01
N TRP A 26 -7.32 1.28 8.27
CA TRP A 26 -6.32 0.48 7.57
C TRP A 26 -6.61 0.37 6.06
N LYS A 27 -7.88 0.15 5.69
CA LYS A 27 -8.31 0.18 4.29
C LYS A 27 -8.05 1.54 3.65
N ASN A 28 -8.34 2.64 4.34
CA ASN A 28 -8.14 3.99 3.81
C ASN A 28 -6.65 4.30 3.58
N ILE A 29 -5.77 3.91 4.50
CA ILE A 29 -4.32 4.06 4.34
C ILE A 29 -3.82 3.23 3.15
N SER A 30 -4.30 2.00 3.01
CA SER A 30 -3.97 1.14 1.86
C SER A 30 -4.43 1.74 0.53
N ALA A 31 -5.67 2.23 0.48
CA ALA A 31 -6.23 2.90 -0.70
C ALA A 31 -5.47 4.19 -1.04
N PHE A 32 -5.04 4.95 -0.02
CA PHE A 32 -4.20 6.12 -0.22
C PHE A 32 -2.88 5.75 -0.91
N VAL A 33 -2.18 4.70 -0.47
CA VAL A 33 -0.92 4.28 -1.13
C VAL A 33 -1.16 3.83 -2.56
N TYR A 34 -2.22 3.06 -2.80
CA TYR A 34 -2.61 2.66 -4.15
C TYR A 34 -2.83 3.87 -5.07
N GLN A 35 -3.51 4.91 -4.58
CA GLN A 35 -3.78 6.14 -5.32
C GLN A 35 -2.54 7.03 -5.47
N PHE A 36 -1.71 7.13 -4.43
CA PHE A 36 -0.48 7.91 -4.41
C PHE A 36 0.49 7.46 -5.51
N PHE A 37 0.64 6.15 -5.67
CA PHE A 37 1.44 5.59 -6.76
C PHE A 37 0.70 5.55 -8.10
N SER A 38 -0.57 5.96 -8.16
CA SER A 38 -1.42 5.92 -9.36
C SER A 38 -1.38 4.56 -10.07
N VAL A 39 -1.42 3.47 -9.29
CA VAL A 39 -1.13 2.10 -9.77
C VAL A 39 -1.98 1.73 -10.99
N ASP A 40 -3.28 2.07 -10.98
CA ASP A 40 -4.19 1.88 -12.11
C ASP A 40 -3.65 2.50 -13.42
N MET A 41 -3.13 3.73 -13.34
CA MET A 41 -2.60 4.44 -14.49
C MET A 41 -1.29 3.80 -14.96
N LEU A 42 -0.44 3.35 -14.05
CA LEU A 42 0.82 2.70 -14.41
C LEU A 42 0.59 1.35 -15.10
N LEU A 43 -0.40 0.59 -14.64
CA LEU A 43 -0.80 -0.67 -15.27
C LEU A 43 -1.42 -0.44 -16.66
N LYS A 44 -2.33 0.54 -16.80
CA LYS A 44 -2.95 0.88 -18.08
C LYS A 44 -1.95 1.42 -19.11
N THR A 45 -0.95 2.16 -18.67
CA THR A 45 0.07 2.77 -19.53
C THR A 45 1.34 1.94 -19.62
N PHE A 46 1.35 0.72 -19.08
CA PHE A 46 2.56 -0.10 -18.97
C PHE A 46 3.23 -0.33 -20.33
N PHE A 47 2.45 -0.74 -21.33
CA PHE A 47 2.93 -0.96 -22.71
C PHE A 47 2.82 0.30 -23.60
N GLN A 48 2.40 1.44 -23.05
CA GLN A 48 2.31 2.67 -23.83
C GLN A 48 3.70 3.30 -24.02
N PRO A 49 4.02 3.78 -25.24
CA PRO A 49 5.29 4.44 -25.52
C PRO A 49 5.52 5.63 -24.60
N PHE A 50 6.76 5.77 -24.13
CA PHE A 50 7.15 6.88 -23.27
C PHE A 50 7.20 8.18 -24.10
N LYS A 51 6.63 9.26 -23.54
CA LYS A 51 6.25 10.52 -24.25
C LYS A 51 7.15 10.93 -25.41
N ARG A 52 6.49 11.28 -26.54
CA ARG A 52 6.86 12.24 -27.61
C ARG A 52 8.24 12.16 -28.30
N MET A 53 9.12 11.27 -27.90
CA MET A 53 10.36 10.93 -28.64
C MET A 53 10.10 9.82 -29.67
N GLN A 54 8.90 9.80 -30.25
CA GLN A 54 8.66 8.96 -31.40
C GLN A 54 9.11 9.76 -32.60
N GLU A 55 10.13 9.28 -33.31
CA GLU A 55 10.37 9.76 -34.66
C GLU A 55 9.16 9.37 -35.52
N ASP A 56 8.65 10.34 -36.27
CA ASP A 56 7.64 10.08 -37.27
C ASP A 56 8.25 9.21 -38.36
N TYR A 57 7.57 8.12 -38.72
CA TYR A 57 8.01 7.26 -39.81
C TYR A 57 8.17 8.07 -41.10
N THR A 58 9.31 7.90 -41.76
CA THR A 58 9.66 8.61 -42.99
C THR A 58 8.59 8.39 -44.07
N ARG A 59 8.12 9.47 -44.72
CA ARG A 59 7.16 9.38 -45.83
C ARG A 59 7.84 8.78 -47.07
N GLY A 60 7.44 7.57 -47.46
CA GLY A 60 7.95 6.86 -48.65
C GLY A 60 8.21 5.38 -48.38
N PHE A 61 8.72 4.64 -49.36
CA PHE A 61 9.15 3.24 -49.20
C PHE A 61 10.67 3.20 -48.95
N ASP A 62 11.10 3.52 -47.72
CA ASP A 62 12.49 3.45 -47.27
C ASP A 62 12.66 2.43 -46.12
N PRO A 63 12.87 1.14 -46.44
CA PRO A 63 12.99 0.07 -45.45
C PRO A 63 14.07 0.30 -44.39
N SER A 64 15.12 1.07 -44.75
CA SER A 64 16.22 1.37 -43.84
C SER A 64 15.80 2.37 -42.76
N GLY A 65 15.17 3.48 -43.15
CA GLY A 65 14.58 4.44 -42.21
C GLY A 65 13.48 3.83 -41.33
N TYR A 66 12.65 2.91 -41.87
CA TYR A 66 11.64 2.21 -41.07
C TYR A 66 12.25 1.36 -39.94
N ALA A 67 13.36 0.66 -40.22
CA ALA A 67 14.03 -0.18 -39.22
C ALA A 67 14.67 0.67 -38.11
N GLU A 68 15.28 1.80 -38.46
CA GLU A 68 15.89 2.73 -37.50
C GLU A 68 14.84 3.32 -36.54
N THR A 69 13.76 3.89 -37.10
CA THR A 69 12.65 4.44 -36.31
C THR A 69 11.95 3.37 -35.44
N PHE A 70 11.87 2.13 -35.91
CA PHE A 70 11.33 1.01 -35.13
C PHE A 70 12.21 0.70 -33.91
N ILE A 71 13.54 0.62 -34.08
CA ILE A 71 14.49 0.33 -33.00
C ILE A 71 14.42 1.44 -31.95
N VAL A 72 14.46 2.70 -32.36
CA VAL A 72 14.36 3.85 -31.44
C VAL A 72 13.05 3.81 -30.65
N ASN A 73 11.92 3.62 -31.33
CA ASN A 73 10.61 3.51 -30.67
C ASN A 73 10.52 2.31 -29.71
N ALA A 74 11.12 1.17 -30.06
CA ALA A 74 11.19 0.00 -29.18
C ALA A 74 12.00 0.30 -27.92
N MET A 75 13.18 0.92 -28.06
CA MET A 75 14.00 1.33 -26.92
C MET A 75 13.24 2.29 -25.99
N MET A 76 12.54 3.28 -26.54
CA MET A 76 11.74 4.22 -25.76
C MET A 76 10.59 3.55 -24.99
N ARG A 77 9.98 2.49 -25.55
CA ARG A 77 9.00 1.67 -24.83
C ARG A 77 9.64 0.89 -23.69
N VAL A 78 10.82 0.30 -23.89
CA VAL A 78 11.54 -0.44 -22.83
C VAL A 78 11.86 0.47 -21.66
N VAL A 79 12.40 1.67 -21.92
CA VAL A 79 12.68 2.65 -20.85
C VAL A 79 11.42 3.00 -20.08
N GLY A 80 10.32 3.30 -20.79
CA GLY A 80 9.03 3.58 -20.16
C GLY A 80 8.47 2.41 -19.34
N MET A 81 8.64 1.17 -19.81
CA MET A 81 8.25 -0.04 -19.08
C MET A 81 9.08 -0.21 -17.81
N VAL A 82 10.40 -0.02 -17.87
CA VAL A 82 11.30 -0.16 -16.72
C VAL A 82 10.94 0.86 -15.63
N ILE A 83 10.75 2.13 -15.99
CA ILE A 83 10.37 3.17 -15.03
C ILE A 83 9.04 2.81 -14.35
N ARG A 84 8.01 2.44 -15.11
CA ARG A 84 6.71 2.06 -14.56
C ARG A 84 6.80 0.79 -13.70
N ALA A 85 7.62 -0.19 -14.09
CA ALA A 85 7.85 -1.39 -13.30
C ALA A 85 8.47 -1.07 -11.93
N VAL A 86 9.43 -0.14 -11.87
CA VAL A 86 10.01 0.31 -10.58
C VAL A 86 8.96 0.95 -9.68
N PHE A 87 8.10 1.81 -10.22
CA PHE A 87 7.02 2.42 -9.43
C PHE A 87 5.98 1.40 -8.98
N ILE A 88 5.59 0.44 -9.83
CA ILE A 88 4.68 -0.65 -9.45
C ILE A 88 5.29 -1.52 -8.35
N ALA A 89 6.58 -1.86 -8.48
CA ALA A 89 7.30 -2.62 -7.46
C ALA A 89 7.39 -1.87 -6.13
N GLY A 90 7.64 -0.55 -6.17
CA GLY A 90 7.61 0.32 -5.00
C GLY A 90 6.24 0.36 -4.33
N ALA A 91 5.16 0.50 -5.11
CA ALA A 91 3.79 0.45 -4.60
C ALA A 91 3.47 -0.90 -3.95
N ALA A 92 3.87 -2.01 -4.57
CA ALA A 92 3.68 -3.35 -4.02
C ALA A 92 4.45 -3.54 -2.71
N CYS A 93 5.70 -3.09 -2.64
CA CYS A 93 6.51 -3.14 -1.42
C CYS A 93 5.85 -2.35 -0.28
N MET A 94 5.41 -1.11 -0.55
CA MET A 94 4.73 -0.28 0.44
C MET A 94 3.42 -0.91 0.91
N GLN A 95 2.66 -1.52 0.01
CA GLN A 95 1.41 -2.23 0.34
C GLN A 95 1.66 -3.44 1.26
N ILE A 96 2.75 -4.18 1.03
CA ILE A 96 3.16 -5.29 1.91
C ILE A 96 3.52 -4.77 3.30
N VAL A 97 4.32 -3.69 3.39
CA VAL A 97 4.69 -3.08 4.67
C VAL A 97 3.46 -2.61 5.45
N ILE A 98 2.54 -1.90 4.80
CA ILE A 98 1.28 -1.46 5.43
C ILE A 98 0.42 -2.66 5.85
N GLY A 99 0.41 -3.73 5.05
CA GLY A 99 -0.24 -4.98 5.41
C GLY A 99 0.34 -5.60 6.69
N MET A 100 1.66 -5.73 6.77
CA MET A 100 2.33 -6.31 7.94
C MET A 100 2.15 -5.43 9.18
N VAL A 101 2.41 -4.13 9.06
CA VAL A 101 2.31 -3.17 10.16
C VAL A 101 0.86 -3.06 10.65
N GLY A 102 -0.10 -2.94 9.74
CA GLY A 102 -1.53 -2.91 10.08
C GLY A 102 -1.98 -4.19 10.78
N PHE A 103 -1.48 -5.35 10.38
CA PHE A 103 -1.79 -6.63 11.02
C PHE A 103 -1.23 -6.73 12.44
N VAL A 104 0.02 -6.31 12.64
CA VAL A 104 0.62 -6.25 13.99
C VAL A 104 -0.17 -5.31 14.90
N PHE A 105 -0.53 -4.12 14.40
CA PHE A 105 -1.36 -3.18 15.16
C PHE A 105 -2.76 -3.70 15.43
N PHE A 106 -3.33 -4.49 14.52
CA PHE A 106 -4.63 -5.11 14.72
C PHE A 106 -4.60 -6.13 15.87
N ILE A 107 -3.59 -7.02 15.89
CA ILE A 107 -3.40 -7.97 16.99
C ILE A 107 -3.19 -7.22 18.29
N ALA A 108 -2.33 -6.21 18.29
CA ALA A 108 -2.09 -5.37 19.46
C ALA A 108 -3.40 -4.73 19.94
N PHE A 109 -4.18 -4.14 19.04
CA PHE A 109 -5.47 -3.51 19.35
C PHE A 109 -6.41 -4.50 20.04
N VAL A 110 -6.70 -5.65 19.41
CA VAL A 110 -7.60 -6.69 19.95
C VAL A 110 -7.11 -7.23 21.30
N GLY A 111 -5.78 -7.27 21.50
CA GLY A 111 -5.15 -7.72 22.73
C GLY A 111 -5.06 -6.66 23.84
N LEU A 112 -5.22 -5.37 23.54
CA LEU A 112 -5.04 -4.26 24.50
C LEU A 112 -5.85 -4.43 25.80
N PRO A 113 -7.15 -4.81 25.76
CA PRO A 113 -7.95 -4.95 26.98
C PRO A 113 -7.36 -5.92 28.00
N PHE A 114 -6.63 -6.94 27.54
CA PHE A 114 -5.97 -7.92 28.39
C PHE A 114 -4.51 -7.54 28.67
N ALA A 115 -3.79 -7.09 27.65
CA ALA A 115 -2.36 -6.76 27.74
C ALA A 115 -2.10 -5.68 28.80
N VAL A 116 -2.96 -4.66 28.90
CA VAL A 116 -2.78 -3.56 29.85
C VAL A 116 -2.84 -4.05 31.31
N PRO A 117 -3.89 -4.76 31.77
CA PRO A 117 -3.91 -5.37 33.11
C PRO A 117 -2.71 -6.28 33.38
N PHE A 118 -2.34 -7.14 32.43
CA PHE A 118 -1.21 -8.06 32.59
C PHE A 118 0.11 -7.31 32.79
N CYS A 119 0.38 -6.27 32.02
CA CYS A 119 1.58 -5.44 32.16
C CYS A 119 1.63 -4.72 33.51
N VAL A 120 0.50 -4.19 33.98
CA VAL A 120 0.41 -3.51 35.28
C VAL A 120 0.67 -4.49 36.42
N ILE A 121 0.00 -5.64 36.41
CA ILE A 121 0.17 -6.68 37.45
C ILE A 121 1.61 -7.20 37.44
N GLY A 122 2.17 -7.50 36.26
CA GLY A 122 3.56 -7.96 36.13
C GLY A 122 4.58 -6.95 36.65
N GLY A 123 4.39 -5.66 36.34
CA GLY A 123 5.22 -4.58 36.86
C GLY A 123 5.16 -4.47 38.39
N LEU A 124 3.95 -4.56 38.97
CA LEU A 124 3.79 -4.54 40.44
C LEU A 124 4.44 -5.76 41.11
N LEU A 125 4.33 -6.96 40.53
CA LEU A 125 4.97 -8.16 41.04
C LEU A 125 6.50 -8.06 41.02
N LEU A 126 7.07 -7.50 39.95
CA LEU A 126 8.51 -7.25 39.85
C LEU A 126 9.03 -6.24 40.87
N LEU A 127 8.20 -5.27 41.29
CA LEU A 127 8.56 -4.31 42.34
C LEU A 127 8.50 -4.90 43.76
N LEU A 128 7.75 -6.00 43.94
CA LEU A 128 7.55 -6.66 45.24
C LEU A 128 8.51 -7.84 45.47
N LEU A 129 9.21 -8.29 44.43
CA LEU A 129 10.29 -9.29 44.44
C LEU A 129 11.64 -8.62 44.70
#